data_AF-A0A4Q2JT22-F1
#
_entry.id   AF-A0A4Q2JT22-F1
#
_cell.length_a   1.000
_cell.length_b   1.000
_cell.length_c   1.000
_cell.angle_alpha   90.00
_cell.angle_beta   90.00
_cell.angle_gamma   90.00
#
_symmetry.space_group_name_H-M   'P 1'
#
loop_
_entity.id
_entity.type
_entity.pdbx_description
1 polymer ?
#
loop_
_entity_poly.entity_id
_entity_poly.type
_entity_poly.pdbx_seq_one_letter_code
_entity_poly.pdbx_strand_id
1 'polypeptide(L)'
;MDTIEVTGTNGDRLVYDGASVAKFRHNGLQESVRNPISTYREIRVTHRPGKRGRPDSYEVLLAMAAFISITVDQSQKARLDALVAALERSSA
;
A
#
# COMPACT_ATOMS: atom_id res chain seq x y z
N MET A 1 18.72 0.83 1.48
CA MET A 1 17.33 0.92 1.95
C MET A 1 16.47 0.76 0.72
N ASP A 2 15.66 -0.29 0.67
CA ASP A 2 14.89 -0.63 -0.52
C ASP A 2 13.57 0.12 -0.52
N THR A 3 13.37 0.98 -1.52
CA THR A 3 12.11 1.67 -1.74
C THR A 3 11.08 0.69 -2.31
N ILE A 4 9.93 0.55 -1.65
CA ILE A 4 8.84 -0.31 -2.12
C ILE A 4 7.71 0.59 -2.64
N GLU A 5 7.34 0.40 -3.90
CA GLU A 5 6.23 1.12 -4.53
C GLU A 5 5.13 0.15 -4.95
N VAL A 6 3.92 0.38 -4.43
CA VAL A 6 2.72 -0.37 -4.78
C VAL A 6 1.78 0.53 -5.56
N THR A 7 1.41 0.12 -6.77
CA THR A 7 0.48 0.86 -7.62
C THR A 7 -0.94 0.33 -7.47
N GLY A 8 -1.88 1.23 -7.23
CA GLY A 8 -3.30 0.91 -7.14
C GLY A 8 -4.01 0.97 -8.48
N THR A 9 -5.21 0.39 -8.54
CA THR A 9 -6.03 0.30 -9.77
C THR A 9 -6.50 1.65 -10.31
N ASN A 10 -6.51 2.70 -9.47
CA ASN A 10 -7.04 4.02 -9.81
C ASN A 10 -5.92 5.06 -10.06
N GLY A 11 -4.68 4.61 -10.30
CA GLY A 11 -3.52 5.50 -10.43
C GLY A 11 -2.98 6.05 -9.10
N ASP A 12 -3.54 5.59 -7.98
CA ASP A 12 -2.97 5.82 -6.67
C ASP A 12 -1.66 5.04 -6.52
N ARG A 13 -0.72 5.57 -5.74
CA ARG A 13 0.55 4.89 -5.43
C ARG A 13 0.82 4.97 -3.95
N LEU A 14 1.33 3.89 -3.39
CA LEU A 14 1.81 3.83 -2.03
C LEU A 14 3.30 3.56 -2.05
N VAL A 15 4.07 4.46 -1.46
CA VAL A 15 5.53 4.44 -1.47
C VAL A 15 6.03 4.31 -0.04
N TYR A 16 6.90 3.33 0.17
CA TYR A 16 7.63 3.10 1.39
C TYR A 16 9.12 3.33 1.12
N ASP A 17 9.76 4.20 1.90
CA ASP A 17 11.17 4.58 1.72
C ASP A 17 12.08 4.13 2.89
N GLY A 18 11.53 3.36 3.84
CA GLY A 18 12.24 2.94 5.06
C GLY A 18 12.08 3.87 6.25
N ALA A 19 11.68 5.13 6.03
CA ALA A 19 11.42 6.10 7.10
C ALA A 19 9.95 6.49 7.18
N SER A 20 9.24 6.46 6.05
CA SER A 20 7.87 6.90 5.91
C SER A 20 7.08 6.05 4.92
N VAL A 21 5.76 6.14 5.03
CA VAL A 21 4.80 5.67 4.03
C VAL A 21 4.05 6.87 3.49
N ALA A 22 4.09 7.07 2.18
CA ALA A 22 3.37 8.13 1.49
C ALA A 22 2.36 7.54 0.50
N LYS A 23 1.18 8.16 0.41
CA LYS A 23 0.21 7.89 -0.65
C LYS A 23 0.20 9.06 -1.63
N PHE A 24 0.33 8.74 -2.90
CA PHE A 24 0.17 9.68 -4.01
C PHE A 24 -1.11 9.34 -4.79
N ARG A 25 -1.76 10.37 -5.31
CA ARG A 25 -2.90 10.28 -6.25
C ARG A 25 -2.44 10.72 -7.64
N HIS A 26 -3.35 10.61 -8.62
CA HIS A 26 -3.12 11.14 -9.97
C HIS A 26 -1.83 10.62 -10.61
N ASN A 27 -1.60 9.31 -10.59
CA ASN A 27 -0.41 8.64 -11.15
C ASN A 27 0.92 9.06 -10.51
N GLY A 28 0.90 9.51 -9.25
CA GLY A 28 2.11 9.93 -8.53
C GLY A 28 2.35 11.44 -8.52
N LEU A 29 1.47 12.23 -9.15
CA LEU A 29 1.68 13.68 -9.29
C LEU A 29 1.33 14.48 -8.04
N GLN A 30 0.52 13.93 -7.15
CA GLN A 30 0.05 14.64 -5.96
C GLN A 30 0.21 13.77 -4.71
N GLU A 31 1.05 14.20 -3.78
CA GLU A 31 1.12 13.60 -2.44
C GLU A 31 -0.17 13.91 -1.70
N SER A 32 -0.89 12.86 -1.26
CA SER A 32 -2.13 12.99 -0.51
C SER A 32 -1.91 12.89 1.00
N VAL A 33 -0.91 12.13 1.44
CA VAL A 33 -0.59 11.90 2.85
C VAL A 33 0.79 11.26 2.96
N ARG A 34 1.51 11.59 4.02
CA ARG A 34 2.76 10.96 4.42
C ARG A 34 2.78 10.73 5.93
N ASN A 35 3.07 9.50 6.32
CA ASN A 35 3.12 9.07 7.71
C ASN A 35 4.53 8.54 8.03
N PRO A 36 5.17 9.00 9.13
CA PRO A 36 6.38 8.36 9.62
C PRO A 36 6.11 6.89 9.99
N ILE A 37 7.10 6.01 9.77
CA ILE A 37 6.96 4.58 10.06
C ILE A 37 6.67 4.32 11.55
N SER A 38 7.17 5.19 12.44
CA SER A 38 6.94 5.13 13.89
C SER A 38 5.47 5.29 14.29
N THR A 39 4.61 5.70 13.37
CA THR A 39 3.18 5.84 13.59
C THR A 39 2.39 4.61 13.11
N TYR A 40 3.07 3.59 12.58
CA TYR A 40 2.46 2.33 12.14
C TYR A 40 1.71 1.63 13.28
N ARG A 41 0.53 1.10 12.96
CA ARG A 41 -0.31 0.35 13.92
C ARG A 41 -0.79 -0.98 13.36
N GLU A 42 -1.32 -0.98 12.14
CA GLU A 42 -1.91 -2.18 11.54
C GLU A 42 -2.00 -2.03 10.02
N ILE A 43 -1.79 -3.11 9.29
CA ILE A 43 -2.16 -3.25 7.88
C ILE A 43 -3.18 -4.38 7.72
N ARG A 44 -4.32 -4.08 7.10
CA ARG A 44 -5.32 -5.07 6.72
C ARG A 44 -5.34 -5.23 5.21
N VAL A 45 -5.20 -6.48 4.76
CA VAL A 45 -5.29 -6.85 3.34
C VAL A 45 -6.48 -7.78 3.16
N THR A 46 -7.46 -7.35 2.37
CA THR A 46 -8.65 -8.14 2.03
C THR A 46 -8.58 -8.56 0.57
N HIS A 47 -8.53 -9.86 0.30
CA HIS A 47 -8.57 -10.39 -1.06
C HIS A 47 -10.00 -10.30 -1.63
N ARG A 48 -10.10 -9.77 -2.84
CA ARG A 48 -11.32 -9.66 -3.64
C ARG A 48 -11.13 -10.51 -4.91
N PRO A 49 -11.70 -11.72 -4.96
CA PRO A 49 -11.59 -12.56 -6.14
C PRO A 49 -12.24 -11.88 -7.33
N GLY A 50 -11.57 -11.95 -8.48
CA GLY A 50 -12.05 -11.45 -9.75
C GLY A 50 -13.29 -12.21 -10.22
N LYS A 51 -14.12 -11.55 -11.02
CA LYS A 51 -15.21 -12.21 -11.77
C LYS A 51 -14.70 -12.60 -13.16
N ARG A 52 -15.43 -13.46 -13.88
CA ARG A 52 -15.08 -13.91 -15.24
C ARG A 52 -14.56 -12.74 -16.11
N GLY A 53 -13.28 -12.81 -16.50
CA GLY A 53 -12.61 -11.81 -17.34
C GLY A 53 -12.02 -10.60 -16.60
N ARG A 54 -12.05 -10.56 -15.27
CA ARG A 54 -11.38 -9.54 -14.45
C ARG A 54 -10.35 -10.18 -13.52
N PRO A 55 -9.17 -9.56 -13.34
CA PRO A 55 -8.17 -10.04 -12.40
C PRO A 55 -8.66 -9.91 -10.95
N ASP A 56 -8.03 -10.67 -10.07
CA ASP A 56 -8.16 -10.52 -8.62
C ASP A 56 -7.65 -9.15 -8.17
N SER A 57 -8.20 -8.65 -7.07
CA SER A 57 -7.74 -7.41 -6.45
C SER A 57 -7.62 -7.57 -4.94
N TYR A 58 -6.91 -6.65 -4.32
CA TYR A 58 -6.72 -6.60 -2.88
C TYR A 58 -7.06 -5.20 -2.37
N GLU A 59 -7.98 -5.13 -1.42
CA GLU A 59 -8.24 -3.91 -0.66
C GLU A 59 -7.27 -3.84 0.50
N VAL A 60 -6.50 -2.75 0.55
CA VAL A 60 -5.52 -2.49 1.61
C VAL A 60 -6.01 -1.32 2.44
N LEU A 61 -6.06 -1.53 3.76
CA LEU A 61 -6.30 -0.48 4.74
C LEU A 61 -5.10 -0.44 5.70
N LEU A 62 -4.41 0.69 5.71
CA LEU A 62 -3.24 0.94 6.52
C LEU A 62 -3.58 1.96 7.60
N ALA A 63 -3.49 1.55 8.86
CA ALA A 63 -3.69 2.38 10.03
C ALA A 63 -2.35 2.94 10.53
N MET A 64 -2.19 4.25 10.44
CA MET A 64 -1.05 5.00 10.96
C MET A 64 -1.53 6.29 11.64
N ALA A 65 -0.72 7.36 11.67
CA ALA A 65 -1.19 8.70 12.09
C ALA A 65 -2.42 9.16 11.29
N ALA A 66 -2.47 8.84 10.00
CA ALA A 66 -3.66 8.94 9.17
C ALA A 66 -3.94 7.60 8.47
N PHE A 67 -5.22 7.27 8.27
CA PHE A 67 -5.63 6.08 7.54
C PHE A 67 -5.37 6.22 6.04
N ILE A 68 -4.77 5.19 5.46
CA ILE A 68 -4.51 5.09 4.03
C ILE A 68 -5.28 3.89 3.48
N SER A 69 -6.02 4.08 2.39
CA SER A 69 -6.63 2.98 1.65
C SER A 69 -6.17 2.96 0.20
N ILE A 70 -5.96 1.76 -0.35
CA ILE A 70 -5.65 1.56 -1.76
C ILE A 70 -6.17 0.19 -2.21
N THR A 71 -6.70 0.13 -3.43
CA THR A 71 -7.05 -1.14 -4.09
C THR A 71 -5.96 -1.47 -5.08
N VAL A 72 -5.40 -2.67 -4.99
CA VAL A 72 -4.29 -3.11 -5.83
C VAL A 72 -4.71 -4.31 -6.66
N ASP A 73 -4.19 -4.41 -7.87
CA ASP A 73 -4.41 -5.54 -8.76
C ASP A 73 -3.51 -6.73 -8.39
N GLN A 74 -3.91 -7.94 -8.78
CA GLN A 74 -3.11 -9.16 -8.63
C GLN A 74 -1.66 -9.01 -9.09
N SER A 75 -1.41 -8.28 -10.17
CA SER A 75 -0.07 -8.02 -10.70
C SER A 75 0.87 -7.32 -9.70
N GLN A 76 0.32 -6.61 -8.72
CA GLN A 76 1.07 -5.90 -7.68
C GLN A 76 1.19 -6.68 -6.37
N LYS A 77 0.63 -7.90 -6.29
CA LYS A 77 0.59 -8.70 -5.06
C LYS A 77 1.97 -8.93 -4.46
N ALA A 78 2.98 -9.24 -5.27
CA ALA A 78 4.34 -9.45 -4.77
C ALA A 78 4.93 -8.18 -4.10
N ARG A 79 4.63 -6.99 -4.64
CA ARG A 79 5.06 -5.72 -4.04
C ARG A 79 4.26 -5.38 -2.78
N LEU A 80 2.96 -5.69 -2.78
CA LEU A 80 2.13 -5.59 -1.59
C LEU A 80 2.65 -6.49 -0.46
N ASP A 81 3.02 -7.73 -0.76
CA ASP A 81 3.57 -8.67 0.23
C ASP A 81 4.90 -8.16 0.79
N ALA A 82 5.76 -7.61 -0.06
CA ALA A 82 7.01 -6.98 0.37
C ALA A 82 6.76 -5.78 1.30
N LEU A 83 5.76 -4.94 0.99
CA LEU A 83 5.36 -3.81 1.81
C LEU A 83 4.84 -4.28 3.18
N VAL A 84 3.93 -5.25 3.21
CA VAL A 84 3.40 -5.82 4.46
C VAL A 84 4.55 -6.34 5.32
N ALA A 85 5.44 -7.14 4.73
CA ALA A 85 6.58 -7.68 5.46
C ALA A 85 7.53 -6.58 5.99
N ALA A 86 7.71 -5.48 5.26
CA ALA A 86 8.53 -4.36 5.71
C ALA A 86 7.89 -3.60 6.89
N LEU A 87 6.57 -3.37 6.84
CA LEU A 87 5.84 -2.68 7.91
C LEU A 87 5.77 -3.52 9.19
N GLU A 88 5.46 -4.82 9.08
CA GLU A 88 5.39 -5.73 10.23
C GLU A 88 6.75 -5.88 10.93
N ARG A 89 7.87 -5.89 10.19
CA ARG A 89 9.22 -5.87 10.78
C ARG A 89 9.53 -4.58 11.53
N SER A 90 8.84 -3.49 11.21
CA SER A 90 9.09 -2.17 11.80
C SER A 90 8.27 -1.92 13.08
N SER A 91 7.24 -2.73 13.34
CA SER A 91 6.55 -2.77 14.64
C SER A 91 7.12 -3.77 15.64
N ALA A 92 7.97 -4.69 15.18
CA ALA A 92 8.65 -5.70 16.01
C ALA A 92 9.88 -5.10 16.70
#